data_AF-A0A3M7QJD7-F1
#
_entry.id   AF-A0A3M7QJD7-F1
#
_cell.length_a   1.000
_cell.length_b   1.000
_cell.length_c   1.000
_cell.angle_alpha   90.00
_cell.angle_beta   90.00
_cell.angle_gamma   90.00
#
_symmetry.space_group_name_H-M   'P 1'
#
loop_
_entity.id
_entity.type
_entity.pdbx_description
1 polymer ?
#
loop_
_entity_poly.entity_id
_entity_poly.type
_entity_poly.pdbx_seq_one_letter_code
_entity_poly.pdbx_strand_id
1 'polypeptide(L)'
;MYKTPNYRLHSKMENEFEFRINENLVNEKKLLLPKNYKKWFSKSTKGGFYFNQNINGIIANSFALDLKHKSTLFFTIEEFKTKLHSIYELENMDVSILVIKDDEILSVKSFTETKIENKCCAKVDLASGRYFLFPFTTGCHLKKRQSDYTRTKVELFKQDLKGKMSLSKKFRDALDVVFDLVDLDSNGKLSQDEFNLYSFITSNEDIPDNEWKFLGELVGLKKNELTKESFIELHVIEANREDTDLTDIMSRLTNLGFNKSLTIDQVFLSKIMRRVIFKYY
;
A
#
# COMPACT_ATOMS: atom_id res chain seq x y z
N MET A 1 -14.46 13.41 -21.00
CA MET A 1 -14.24 11.95 -21.02
C MET A 1 -13.09 11.67 -20.06
N TYR A 2 -13.40 11.32 -18.81
CA TYR A 2 -12.37 11.02 -17.81
C TYR A 2 -11.81 9.63 -18.12
N LYS A 3 -10.51 9.54 -18.38
CA LYS A 3 -9.82 8.26 -18.54
C LYS A 3 -9.68 7.63 -17.15
N THR A 4 -10.30 6.47 -16.93
CA THR A 4 -10.08 5.66 -15.73
C THR A 4 -8.60 5.29 -15.62
N PRO A 5 -8.00 5.31 -14.42
CA PRO A 5 -6.62 4.86 -14.22
C PRO A 5 -6.49 3.36 -14.51
N ASN A 6 -5.35 2.95 -15.06
CA ASN A 6 -4.99 1.53 -15.14
C ASN A 6 -4.64 1.02 -13.73
N TYR A 7 -5.09 -0.18 -13.39
CA TYR A 7 -4.77 -0.83 -12.12
C TYR A 7 -3.96 -2.09 -12.35
N ARG A 8 -2.96 -2.31 -11.49
CA ARG A 8 -2.27 -3.60 -11.40
C ARG A 8 -2.34 -4.11 -9.97
N LEU A 9 -2.78 -5.35 -9.84
CA LEU A 9 -2.98 -6.02 -8.56
C LEU A 9 -1.73 -6.83 -8.22
N HIS A 10 -1.20 -6.64 -7.01
CA HIS A 10 -0.21 -7.55 -6.45
C HIS A 10 -0.93 -8.57 -5.58
N SER A 11 -1.00 -9.81 -6.08
CA SER A 11 -1.29 -11.02 -5.33
C SER A 11 -0.73 -12.19 -6.14
N LYS A 12 -0.53 -13.37 -5.54
CA LYS A 12 -0.19 -14.62 -6.26
C LYS A 12 -1.19 -15.05 -7.36
N MET A 13 -2.21 -14.24 -7.65
CA MET A 13 -3.02 -14.39 -8.85
C MET A 13 -2.34 -13.64 -10.00
N GLU A 14 -1.75 -14.39 -10.93
CA GLU A 14 -1.16 -13.92 -12.20
C GLU A 14 -2.20 -13.33 -13.18
N ASN A 15 -3.27 -12.71 -12.68
CA ASN A 15 -4.35 -12.18 -13.49
C ASN A 15 -4.27 -10.65 -13.47
N GLU A 16 -3.93 -10.06 -14.61
CA GLU A 16 -4.22 -8.65 -14.88
C GLU A 16 -5.73 -8.50 -15.04
N PHE A 17 -6.36 -7.77 -14.12
CA PHE A 17 -7.78 -7.48 -14.21
C PHE A 17 -7.99 -6.03 -14.66
N GLU A 18 -8.52 -5.85 -15.88
CA GLU A 18 -9.02 -4.55 -16.34
C GLU A 18 -10.53 -4.47 -16.02
N PHE A 19 -10.93 -3.61 -15.08
CA PHE A 19 -12.34 -3.39 -14.74
C PHE A 19 -12.81 -2.01 -15.22
N ARG A 20 -13.95 -1.96 -15.92
CA ARG A 20 -14.68 -0.72 -16.20
C ARG A 20 -15.82 -0.57 -15.20
N ILE A 21 -15.75 0.50 -14.40
CA ILE A 21 -16.79 0.82 -13.42
C ILE A 21 -17.94 1.50 -14.17
N ASN A 22 -19.09 0.84 -14.27
CA ASN A 22 -20.34 1.49 -14.62
C ASN A 22 -20.97 2.04 -13.33
N GLU A 23 -21.17 3.36 -13.27
CA GLU A 23 -21.79 4.05 -12.13
C GLU A 23 -23.27 3.66 -11.98
N ASN A 24 -23.53 2.57 -11.28
CA ASN A 24 -24.81 2.38 -10.60
C ASN A 24 -24.58 2.61 -9.10
N LEU A 25 -24.57 3.89 -8.72
CA LEU A 25 -24.49 4.34 -7.34
C LEU A 25 -25.76 3.90 -6.60
N VAL A 26 -25.63 2.90 -5.73
CA VAL A 26 -26.71 2.50 -4.82
C VAL A 26 -26.79 3.54 -3.71
N ASN A 27 -27.90 4.29 -3.71
CA ASN A 27 -28.23 5.30 -2.71
C ASN A 27 -28.58 4.61 -1.37
N GLU A 28 -27.60 4.32 -0.51
CA GLU A 28 -27.81 3.69 0.80
C GLU A 28 -28.13 4.72 1.90
N LYS A 29 -29.10 4.40 2.76
CA LYS A 29 -29.43 5.17 3.97
C LYS A 29 -28.17 5.49 4.78
N LYS A 30 -28.11 6.69 5.37
CA LYS A 30 -27.03 7.18 6.25
C LYS A 30 -26.51 6.08 7.18
N LEU A 31 -25.30 5.59 6.90
CA LEU A 31 -24.68 4.50 7.63
C LEU A 31 -24.44 4.92 9.10
N LEU A 32 -24.83 4.07 10.05
CA LEU A 32 -24.58 4.26 11.48
C LEU A 32 -23.60 3.20 11.99
N LEU A 33 -22.74 3.59 12.93
CA LEU A 33 -21.87 2.64 13.63
C LEU A 33 -22.72 1.63 14.42
N PRO A 34 -22.47 0.31 14.31
CA PRO A 34 -23.17 -0.68 15.12
C PRO A 34 -22.88 -0.46 16.61
N LYS A 35 -23.90 -0.43 17.48
CA LYS A 35 -23.79 -0.05 18.91
C LYS A 35 -22.74 -0.83 19.73
N ASN A 36 -22.29 -1.99 19.27
CA ASN A 36 -21.28 -2.84 19.92
C ASN A 36 -20.09 -3.22 19.01
N TYR A 37 -19.87 -2.50 17.91
CA TYR A 37 -18.87 -2.88 16.89
C TYR A 37 -17.45 -3.05 17.45
N LYS A 38 -17.09 -2.34 18.53
CA LYS A 38 -15.77 -2.48 19.19
C LYS A 38 -15.52 -3.89 19.77
N LYS A 39 -16.57 -4.67 20.03
CA LYS A 39 -16.48 -6.05 20.55
C LYS A 39 -16.44 -7.10 19.44
N TRP A 40 -16.62 -6.69 18.19
CA TRP A 40 -16.59 -7.62 17.06
C TRP A 40 -15.16 -8.09 16.81
N PHE A 41 -14.99 -9.30 16.26
CA PHE A 41 -13.68 -9.76 15.82
C PHE A 41 -13.13 -8.76 14.80
N SER A 42 -11.89 -8.32 14.97
CA SER A 42 -11.31 -7.29 14.12
C SER A 42 -9.91 -7.66 13.65
N LYS A 43 -9.64 -7.36 12.37
CA LYS A 43 -8.31 -7.43 11.78
C LYS A 43 -8.06 -6.15 11.00
N SER A 44 -6.88 -5.56 11.14
CA SER A 44 -6.45 -4.43 10.34
C SER A 44 -5.26 -4.78 9.48
N THR A 45 -5.15 -4.13 8.33
CA THR A 45 -3.98 -4.20 7.45
C THR A 45 -3.77 -2.82 6.85
N LYS A 46 -2.52 -2.42 6.66
CA LYS A 46 -2.18 -1.21 5.92
C LYS A 46 -2.35 -1.44 4.42
N GLY A 47 -2.33 -0.36 3.67
CA GLY A 47 -2.26 -0.37 2.22
C GLY A 47 -2.21 1.05 1.70
N GLY A 48 -2.13 1.19 0.39
CA GLY A 48 -2.11 2.52 -0.22
C GLY A 48 -2.47 2.50 -1.69
N PHE A 49 -2.57 3.70 -2.23
CA PHE A 49 -2.66 3.95 -3.66
C PHE A 49 -1.37 4.61 -4.10
N TYR A 50 -0.66 3.95 -5.01
CA TYR A 50 0.64 4.39 -5.51
C TYR A 50 0.53 4.73 -6.98
N PHE A 51 0.89 5.94 -7.36
CA PHE A 51 1.05 6.21 -8.78
C PHE A 51 2.35 5.58 -9.27
N ASN A 52 2.25 4.57 -10.12
CA ASN A 52 3.42 3.89 -10.69
C ASN A 52 3.66 4.38 -12.12
N GLN A 53 4.88 4.84 -12.39
CA GLN A 53 5.23 5.41 -13.68
C GLN A 53 5.38 4.34 -14.77
N ASN A 54 5.87 3.15 -14.42
CA ASN A 54 6.15 2.06 -15.35
C ASN A 54 4.85 1.57 -16.03
N ILE A 55 3.76 1.42 -15.27
CA ILE A 55 2.45 1.01 -15.80
C ILE A 55 1.54 2.21 -16.14
N ASN A 56 2.01 3.44 -15.89
CA ASN A 56 1.25 4.68 -16.01
C ASN A 56 -0.16 4.57 -15.38
N GLY A 57 -0.20 4.09 -14.14
CA GLY A 57 -1.43 3.68 -13.46
C GLY A 57 -1.31 3.74 -11.94
N ILE A 58 -2.36 3.26 -11.25
CA ILE A 58 -2.42 3.18 -9.79
C ILE A 58 -2.22 1.74 -9.36
N ILE A 59 -1.26 1.50 -8.49
CA ILE A 59 -1.12 0.23 -7.76
C ILE A 59 -1.91 0.33 -6.47
N ALA A 60 -2.67 -0.72 -6.16
CA ALA A 60 -3.45 -0.84 -4.93
C ALA A 60 -3.30 -2.25 -4.35
N ASN A 61 -3.32 -2.36 -3.02
CA ASN A 61 -3.25 -3.66 -2.34
C ASN A 61 -4.58 -4.42 -2.46
N SER A 62 -4.50 -5.74 -2.64
CA SER A 62 -5.65 -6.64 -2.53
C SER A 62 -5.62 -7.41 -1.22
N PHE A 63 -6.80 -7.80 -0.71
CA PHE A 63 -6.89 -8.58 0.53
C PHE A 63 -7.78 -9.80 0.35
N ALA A 64 -7.24 -10.97 0.64
CA ALA A 64 -8.04 -12.19 0.76
C ALA A 64 -8.81 -12.20 2.10
N LEU A 65 -10.07 -12.60 2.02
CA LEU A 65 -10.97 -12.72 3.16
C LEU A 65 -11.68 -14.08 3.10
N ASP A 66 -11.35 -14.96 4.04
CA ASP A 66 -11.98 -16.28 4.18
C ASP A 66 -13.04 -16.25 5.29
N LEU A 67 -14.30 -16.48 4.92
CA LEU A 67 -15.43 -16.53 5.84
C LEU A 67 -15.95 -17.96 5.98
N LYS A 68 -15.81 -18.54 7.17
CA LYS A 68 -16.35 -19.87 7.50
C LYS A 68 -17.88 -19.88 7.62
N HIS A 69 -18.47 -18.73 7.96
CA HIS A 69 -19.91 -18.59 8.17
C HIS A 69 -20.41 -17.31 7.51
N LYS A 70 -21.71 -17.29 7.21
CA LYS A 70 -22.40 -16.06 6.83
C LYS A 70 -22.17 -14.98 7.89
N SER A 71 -21.73 -13.81 7.47
CA SER A 71 -21.22 -12.78 8.37
C SER A 71 -21.66 -11.38 7.94
N THR A 72 -21.81 -10.48 8.91
CA THR A 72 -21.82 -9.04 8.62
C THR A 72 -20.42 -8.50 8.82
N LEU A 73 -19.92 -7.79 7.82
CA LEU A 73 -18.68 -7.04 7.89
C LEU A 73 -18.95 -5.56 7.99
N PHE A 74 -18.12 -4.90 8.80
CA PHE A 74 -18.03 -3.46 8.88
C PHE A 74 -16.58 -3.06 8.56
N PHE A 75 -16.40 -2.45 7.40
CA PHE A 75 -15.14 -1.94 6.91
C PHE A 75 -14.97 -0.50 7.36
N THR A 76 -13.77 -0.17 7.83
CA THR A 76 -13.36 1.22 8.07
C THR A 76 -12.01 1.44 7.41
N ILE A 77 -11.92 2.47 6.59
CA ILE A 77 -10.67 2.97 6.01
C ILE A 77 -10.36 4.29 6.72
N GLU A 78 -9.15 4.39 7.27
CA GLU A 78 -8.62 5.60 7.88
C GLU A 78 -7.27 5.95 7.26
N GLU A 79 -6.88 7.22 7.35
CA GLU A 79 -5.56 7.66 6.91
C GLU A 79 -4.48 7.05 7.79
N PHE A 80 -3.42 6.53 7.16
CA PHE A 80 -2.22 6.09 7.87
C PHE A 80 -1.17 7.20 7.87
N LYS A 81 -0.96 7.81 9.03
CA LYS A 81 0.01 8.89 9.20
C LYS A 81 1.41 8.32 9.43
N THR A 82 2.37 8.82 8.67
CA THR A 82 3.80 8.49 8.84
C THR A 82 4.59 9.71 9.31
N LYS A 83 5.89 9.54 9.57
CA LYS A 83 6.78 10.66 9.94
C LYS A 83 6.85 11.74 8.86
N LEU A 84 6.67 11.36 7.60
CA LEU A 84 6.61 12.28 6.47
C LEU A 84 5.14 12.47 6.07
N HIS A 85 4.73 13.73 5.97
CA HIS A 85 3.37 14.05 5.57
C HIS A 85 3.20 13.82 4.07
N SER A 86 2.18 13.03 3.70
CA SER A 86 1.68 13.01 2.33
C SER A 86 0.77 14.20 2.11
N ILE A 87 0.85 14.83 0.94
CA ILE A 87 -0.08 15.90 0.55
C ILE A 87 -1.52 15.38 0.33
N TYR A 88 -1.70 14.06 0.26
CA TYR A 88 -3.01 13.43 0.11
C TYR A 88 -3.57 13.01 1.45
N GLU A 89 -4.63 13.71 1.86
CA GLU A 89 -5.41 13.40 3.05
C GLU A 89 -6.68 12.62 2.66
N LEU A 90 -7.18 11.79 3.58
CA LEU A 90 -8.39 10.98 3.31
C LEU A 90 -9.60 11.85 2.97
N GLU A 91 -9.63 13.09 3.47
CA GLU A 91 -10.71 14.03 3.20
C GLU A 91 -10.84 14.37 1.71
N ASN A 92 -9.71 14.39 1.00
CA ASN A 92 -9.57 14.76 -0.40
C ASN A 92 -9.44 13.56 -1.34
N MET A 93 -9.59 12.35 -0.82
CA MET A 93 -9.48 11.12 -1.60
C MET A 93 -10.84 10.44 -1.74
N ASP A 94 -11.15 10.02 -2.96
CA ASP A 94 -12.27 9.13 -3.22
C ASP A 94 -11.79 7.68 -3.04
N VAL A 95 -12.45 6.94 -2.16
CA VAL A 95 -12.05 5.57 -1.84
C VAL A 95 -13.28 4.67 -1.90
N SER A 96 -13.14 3.59 -2.66
CA SER A 96 -14.15 2.55 -2.82
C SER A 96 -13.51 1.18 -2.58
N ILE A 97 -14.31 0.16 -2.23
CA ILE A 97 -13.85 -1.24 -2.19
C ILE A 97 -14.72 -2.06 -3.14
N LEU A 98 -14.08 -2.81 -4.03
CA LEU A 98 -14.68 -3.92 -4.75
C LEU A 98 -14.60 -5.18 -3.90
N VAL A 99 -15.71 -5.89 -3.81
CA VAL A 99 -15.76 -7.23 -3.22
C VAL A 99 -15.97 -8.21 -4.35
N ILE A 100 -14.98 -9.09 -4.55
CA ILE A 100 -14.93 -10.08 -5.62
C ILE A 100 -15.00 -11.47 -5.02
N LYS A 101 -15.74 -12.37 -5.69
CA LYS A 101 -15.80 -13.80 -5.38
C LYS A 101 -15.94 -14.56 -6.69
N ASP A 102 -15.21 -15.66 -6.84
CA ASP A 102 -15.27 -16.53 -8.02
C ASP A 102 -15.11 -15.72 -9.34
N ASP A 103 -14.15 -14.78 -9.35
CA ASP A 103 -13.86 -13.82 -10.43
C ASP A 103 -15.00 -12.86 -10.82
N GLU A 104 -16.11 -12.86 -10.07
CA GLU A 104 -17.23 -11.94 -10.25
C GLU A 104 -17.22 -10.80 -9.22
N ILE A 105 -17.49 -9.57 -9.69
CA ILE A 105 -17.71 -8.42 -8.81
C ILE A 105 -19.07 -8.59 -8.14
N LEU A 106 -19.06 -8.95 -6.86
CA LEU A 106 -20.28 -9.10 -6.07
C LEU A 106 -20.85 -7.77 -5.60
N SER A 107 -19.98 -6.83 -5.24
CA SER A 107 -20.42 -5.50 -4.81
C SER A 107 -19.34 -4.45 -4.97
N VAL A 108 -19.76 -3.24 -5.30
CA VAL A 108 -18.96 -2.02 -5.18
C VAL A 108 -19.50 -1.23 -4.00
N LYS A 109 -18.64 -0.89 -3.04
CA LYS A 109 -18.99 0.00 -1.93
C LYS A 109 -18.15 1.26 -2.01
N SER A 110 -18.79 2.38 -2.30
CA SER A 110 -18.14 3.69 -2.30
C SER A 110 -18.22 4.30 -0.91
N PHE A 111 -17.06 4.62 -0.34
CA PHE A 111 -16.97 5.09 1.05
C PHE A 111 -16.97 6.61 1.13
N THR A 112 -16.77 7.31 0.01
CA THR A 112 -16.70 8.77 -0.08
C THR A 112 -17.93 9.47 0.53
N GLU A 113 -19.09 8.80 0.50
CA GLU A 113 -20.37 9.33 1.00
C GLU A 113 -20.74 8.88 2.42
N THR A 114 -19.96 7.97 3.02
CA THR A 114 -20.25 7.35 4.32
C THR A 114 -19.07 7.54 5.29
N LYS A 115 -18.74 8.82 5.53
CA LYS A 115 -17.77 9.22 6.56
C LYS A 115 -18.44 9.23 7.94
N ILE A 116 -17.88 8.48 8.88
CA ILE A 116 -18.23 8.56 10.30
C ILE A 116 -16.98 8.95 11.05
N GLU A 117 -17.02 10.10 11.73
CA GLU A 117 -15.81 10.77 12.24
C GLU A 117 -14.83 11.02 11.07
N ASN A 118 -13.59 10.53 11.17
CA ASN A 118 -12.55 10.66 10.15
C ASN A 118 -12.30 9.35 9.39
N LYS A 119 -13.32 8.49 9.29
CA LYS A 119 -13.20 7.17 8.67
C LYS A 119 -14.25 6.98 7.60
N CYS A 120 -13.78 6.52 6.45
CA CYS A 120 -14.60 5.97 5.39
C CYS A 120 -15.16 4.63 5.87
N CYS A 121 -16.48 4.46 5.92
CA CYS A 121 -17.12 3.25 6.47
C CYS A 121 -18.03 2.54 5.46
N ALA A 122 -18.06 1.20 5.47
CA ALA A 122 -19.07 0.44 4.72
C ALA A 122 -19.51 -0.80 5.48
N LYS A 123 -20.77 -1.20 5.29
CA LYS A 123 -21.33 -2.43 5.83
C LYS A 123 -21.69 -3.37 4.69
N VAL A 124 -21.30 -4.63 4.81
CA VAL A 124 -21.59 -5.66 3.80
C VAL A 124 -22.00 -6.96 4.50
N ASP A 125 -23.06 -7.59 4.02
CA ASP A 125 -23.42 -8.94 4.44
C ASP A 125 -22.90 -9.93 3.41
N LEU A 126 -22.04 -10.87 3.84
CA LEU A 126 -21.42 -11.86 2.97
C LEU A 126 -21.78 -13.28 3.43
N ALA A 127 -21.98 -14.18 2.48
CA ALA A 127 -22.11 -15.61 2.75
C ALA A 127 -20.76 -16.21 3.19
N SER A 128 -20.75 -17.50 3.52
CA SER A 128 -19.49 -18.23 3.64
C SER A 128 -18.79 -18.32 2.28
N GLY A 129 -17.46 -18.29 2.30
CA GLY A 129 -16.64 -18.37 1.10
C GLY A 129 -15.37 -17.53 1.21
N ARG A 130 -14.57 -17.60 0.14
CA ARG A 130 -13.38 -16.78 -0.03
C ARG A 130 -13.72 -15.58 -0.89
N TYR A 131 -13.27 -14.42 -0.47
CA TYR A 131 -13.49 -13.14 -1.13
C TYR A 131 -12.16 -12.43 -1.33
N PHE A 132 -12.08 -11.61 -2.37
CA PHE A 132 -11.01 -10.65 -2.55
C PHE A 132 -11.57 -9.24 -2.42
N LEU A 133 -10.92 -8.45 -1.58
CA LEU A 133 -11.26 -7.06 -1.34
C LEU A 133 -10.23 -6.19 -2.04
N PHE A 134 -10.71 -5.30 -2.91
CA PHE A 134 -9.87 -4.39 -3.67
C PHE A 134 -10.29 -2.96 -3.39
N PRO A 135 -9.58 -2.26 -2.49
CA PRO A 135 -9.68 -0.81 -2.41
C PRO A 135 -9.22 -0.20 -3.73
N PHE A 136 -9.91 0.84 -4.16
CA PHE A 136 -9.57 1.58 -5.36
C PHE A 136 -9.99 3.05 -5.20
N THR A 137 -9.38 3.93 -6.00
CA THR A 137 -9.68 5.36 -6.10
C THR A 137 -9.85 5.70 -7.58
N THR A 138 -10.89 6.41 -7.98
CA THR A 138 -11.07 6.79 -9.40
C THR A 138 -9.86 7.54 -9.99
N GLY A 139 -8.88 7.96 -9.17
CA GLY A 139 -7.68 8.65 -9.60
C GLY A 139 -7.95 10.12 -9.95
N CYS A 140 -9.17 10.59 -9.66
CA CYS A 140 -9.52 11.99 -9.81
C CYS A 140 -8.67 12.89 -8.90
N HIS A 141 -8.28 12.36 -7.73
CA HIS A 141 -7.52 13.10 -6.72
C HIS A 141 -6.04 12.72 -6.68
N LEU A 142 -5.71 11.42 -6.73
CA LEU A 142 -4.32 10.95 -6.85
C LEU A 142 -3.82 11.12 -8.29
N LYS A 143 -2.96 12.10 -8.52
CA LYS A 143 -2.53 12.49 -9.88
C LYS A 143 -1.07 12.19 -10.15
N LYS A 144 -0.77 11.98 -11.43
CA LYS A 144 0.61 11.98 -11.92
C LYS A 144 1.24 13.36 -11.70
N ARG A 145 2.45 13.38 -11.15
CA ARG A 145 3.29 14.58 -11.07
C ARG A 145 3.51 15.11 -12.49
N GLN A 146 3.10 16.35 -12.74
CA GLN A 146 3.22 16.99 -14.05
C GLN A 146 4.66 17.46 -14.32
N SER A 147 5.35 17.92 -13.26
CA SER A 147 6.78 18.22 -13.29
C SER A 147 7.38 18.20 -11.89
N ASP A 148 8.67 17.89 -11.78
CA ASP A 148 9.43 18.11 -10.56
C ASP A 148 9.72 19.61 -10.43
N TYR A 149 8.82 20.35 -9.78
CA TYR A 149 9.03 21.77 -9.48
C TYR A 149 10.15 22.00 -8.43
N THR A 150 10.67 20.94 -7.81
CA THR A 150 11.74 21.03 -6.83
C THR A 150 13.09 21.26 -7.51
N ARG A 151 13.60 22.49 -7.39
CA ARG A 151 14.94 22.87 -7.86
C ARG A 151 16.08 22.13 -7.14
N THR A 152 15.81 21.55 -5.97
CA THR A 152 16.83 20.98 -5.08
C THR A 152 16.72 19.46 -5.03
N LYS A 153 17.67 18.78 -5.68
CA LYS A 153 17.90 17.34 -5.51
C LYS A 153 18.59 17.12 -4.16
N VAL A 154 18.08 16.19 -3.36
CA VAL A 154 18.71 15.80 -2.09
C VAL A 154 19.77 14.73 -2.35
N GLU A 155 20.91 14.83 -1.67
CA GLU A 155 21.90 13.76 -1.63
C GLU A 155 21.37 12.60 -0.80
N LEU A 156 21.28 11.42 -1.43
CA LEU A 156 20.82 10.20 -0.76
C LEU A 156 21.90 9.64 0.18
N PHE A 157 23.16 9.80 -0.20
CA PHE A 157 24.31 9.23 0.52
C PHE A 157 25.34 10.29 0.85
N LYS A 158 26.17 9.99 1.85
CA LYS A 158 27.36 10.71 2.23
C LYS A 158 28.54 9.78 2.13
N GLN A 159 29.63 10.27 1.53
CA GLN A 159 30.88 9.54 1.45
C GLN A 159 31.81 10.01 2.57
N ASP A 160 32.45 9.06 3.27
CA ASP A 160 33.51 9.39 4.22
C ASP A 160 34.88 9.54 3.54
N LEU A 161 35.90 9.91 4.32
CA LEU A 161 37.27 10.08 3.83
C LEU A 161 37.90 8.79 3.26
N LYS A 162 37.34 7.62 3.58
CA LYS A 162 37.79 6.31 3.09
C LYS A 162 37.00 5.84 1.88
N GLY A 163 36.10 6.68 1.36
CA GLY A 163 35.27 6.35 0.21
C GLY A 163 34.01 5.54 0.57
N LYS A 164 33.77 5.23 1.86
CA LYS A 164 32.62 4.43 2.29
C LYS A 164 31.34 5.25 2.25
N MET A 165 30.30 4.69 1.66
CA MET A 165 28.99 5.32 1.55
C MET A 165 28.14 5.04 2.79
N SER A 166 27.44 6.07 3.26
CA SER A 166 26.48 6.03 4.36
C SER A 166 25.22 6.81 3.99
N LEU A 167 24.07 6.49 4.57
CA LEU A 167 22.84 7.21 4.25
C LEU A 167 22.89 8.66 4.75
N SER A 168 22.35 9.58 3.96
CA SER A 168 21.99 10.90 4.48
C SER A 168 20.84 10.77 5.48
N LYS A 169 20.72 11.74 6.41
CA LYS A 169 19.63 11.73 7.41
C LYS A 169 18.26 11.71 6.73
N LYS A 170 18.07 12.54 5.70
CA LYS A 170 16.80 12.62 4.96
C LYS A 170 16.48 11.30 4.26
N PHE A 171 17.47 10.63 3.68
CA PHE A 171 17.23 9.35 3.03
C PHE A 171 16.88 8.25 4.04
N ARG A 172 17.54 8.24 5.21
CA ARG A 172 17.17 7.34 6.31
C ARG A 172 15.73 7.58 6.79
N ASP A 173 15.32 8.84 6.94
CA ASP A 173 13.94 9.19 7.32
C ASP A 173 12.93 8.76 6.24
N ALA A 174 13.30 8.82 4.95
CA ALA A 174 12.48 8.30 3.86
C ALA A 174 12.36 6.77 3.89
N LEU A 175 13.48 6.04 4.12
CA LEU A 175 13.46 4.58 4.26
C LEU A 175 12.65 4.11 5.47
N ASP A 176 12.67 4.85 6.59
CA ASP A 176 11.79 4.58 7.73
C ASP A 176 10.32 4.58 7.30
N VAL A 177 9.92 5.54 6.46
CA VAL A 177 8.54 5.64 5.96
C VAL A 177 8.23 4.56 4.92
N VAL A 178 9.17 4.27 4.02
CA VAL A 178 9.03 3.15 3.07
C VAL A 178 8.81 1.84 3.82
N PHE A 179 9.60 1.59 4.87
CA PHE A 179 9.43 0.41 5.71
C PHE A 179 8.04 0.38 6.34
N ASP A 180 7.60 1.48 6.95
CA ASP A 180 6.29 1.56 7.58
C ASP A 180 5.12 1.38 6.58
N LEU A 181 5.36 1.71 5.30
CA LEU A 181 4.43 1.58 4.17
C LEU A 181 4.29 0.13 3.71
N VAL A 182 5.38 -0.64 3.69
CA VAL A 182 5.36 -2.05 3.25
C VAL A 182 5.18 -3.05 4.40
N ASP A 183 5.33 -2.64 5.66
CA ASP A 183 4.92 -3.39 6.86
C ASP A 183 3.37 -3.39 6.97
N LEU A 184 2.73 -4.29 6.23
CA LEU A 184 1.28 -4.32 6.03
C LEU A 184 0.53 -4.75 7.28
N ASP A 185 1.12 -5.65 8.08
CA ASP A 185 0.51 -6.15 9.32
C ASP A 185 0.86 -5.33 10.57
N SER A 186 1.79 -4.37 10.45
CA SER A 186 2.27 -3.50 11.54
C SER A 186 3.05 -4.25 12.64
N ASN A 187 3.72 -5.35 12.30
CA ASN A 187 4.49 -6.14 13.26
C ASN A 187 5.92 -5.61 13.46
N GLY A 188 6.34 -4.60 12.69
CA GLY A 188 7.67 -3.98 12.78
C GLY A 188 8.78 -4.74 12.05
N LYS A 189 8.41 -5.68 11.17
CA LYS A 189 9.29 -6.46 10.30
C LYS A 189 8.63 -6.63 8.94
N LEU A 190 9.40 -7.11 7.96
CA LEU A 190 8.89 -7.45 6.63
C LEU A 190 9.03 -8.94 6.37
N SER A 191 7.90 -9.58 6.10
CA SER A 191 7.86 -10.89 5.46
C SER A 191 8.34 -10.82 4.01
N GLN A 192 8.60 -11.99 3.39
CA GLN A 192 8.95 -12.05 1.97
C GLN A 192 7.84 -11.46 1.08
N ASP A 193 6.57 -11.70 1.41
CA ASP A 193 5.44 -11.16 0.65
C ASP A 193 5.40 -9.61 0.71
N GLU A 194 5.70 -9.03 1.87
CA GLU A 194 5.78 -7.58 2.06
C GLU A 194 7.01 -6.98 1.36
N PHE A 195 8.13 -7.70 1.34
CA PHE A 195 9.31 -7.28 0.60
C PHE A 195 9.12 -7.42 -0.92
N ASN A 196 8.35 -8.42 -1.38
CA ASN A 196 7.94 -8.54 -2.77
C ASN A 196 7.04 -7.39 -3.19
N LEU A 197 6.15 -6.89 -2.32
CA LEU A 197 5.41 -5.66 -2.61
C LEU A 197 6.35 -4.46 -2.82
N TYR A 198 7.37 -4.30 -1.95
CA TYR A 198 8.39 -3.27 -2.13
C TYR A 198 9.11 -3.41 -3.48
N SER A 199 9.59 -4.61 -3.79
CA SER A 199 10.27 -4.92 -5.04
C SER A 199 9.37 -4.64 -6.25
N PHE A 200 8.14 -5.13 -6.22
CA PHE A 200 7.18 -4.93 -7.30
C PHE A 200 6.86 -3.45 -7.55
N ILE A 201 6.66 -2.65 -6.50
CA ILE A 201 6.41 -1.21 -6.68
C ILE A 201 7.64 -0.51 -7.27
N THR A 202 8.85 -0.91 -6.84
CA THR A 202 10.09 -0.20 -7.18
C THR A 202 10.68 -0.63 -8.52
N SER A 203 10.74 -1.93 -8.81
CA SER A 203 11.33 -2.54 -10.00
C SER A 203 10.36 -3.32 -10.88
N ASN A 204 9.10 -3.52 -10.46
CA ASN A 204 8.13 -4.38 -11.16
C ASN A 204 8.58 -5.85 -11.25
N GLU A 205 9.30 -6.33 -10.23
CA GLU A 205 9.79 -7.70 -10.10
C GLU A 205 9.45 -8.26 -8.73
N ASP A 206 9.11 -9.55 -8.67
CA ASP A 206 9.05 -10.31 -7.42
C ASP A 206 10.43 -10.92 -7.13
N ILE A 207 10.75 -11.11 -5.86
CA ILE A 207 12.02 -11.69 -5.45
C ILE A 207 11.87 -13.20 -5.28
N PRO A 208 12.64 -13.99 -6.07
CA PRO A 208 12.67 -15.43 -5.94
C PRO A 208 13.10 -15.91 -4.54
N ASP A 209 12.64 -17.10 -4.13
CA ASP A 209 12.95 -17.68 -2.82
C ASP A 209 14.46 -17.84 -2.55
N ASN A 210 15.25 -18.11 -3.59
CA ASN A 210 16.71 -18.21 -3.47
C ASN A 210 17.35 -16.85 -3.20
N GLU A 211 16.85 -15.78 -3.81
CA GLU A 211 17.32 -14.42 -3.54
C GLU A 211 16.89 -13.95 -2.15
N TRP A 212 15.67 -14.28 -1.71
CA TRP A 212 15.23 -14.00 -0.34
C TRP A 212 16.12 -14.68 0.71
N LYS A 213 16.47 -15.95 0.49
CA LYS A 213 17.42 -16.67 1.37
C LYS A 213 18.78 -16.00 1.40
N PHE A 214 19.32 -15.62 0.25
CA PHE A 214 20.60 -14.92 0.15
C PHE A 214 20.58 -13.58 0.88
N LEU A 215 19.52 -12.79 0.72
CA LEU A 215 19.32 -11.55 1.49
C LEU A 215 19.33 -11.83 2.99
N GLY A 216 18.72 -12.95 3.39
CA GLY A 216 18.71 -13.35 4.78
C GLY A 216 20.05 -13.75 5.37
N GLU A 217 20.94 -14.34 4.56
CA GLU A 217 22.32 -14.62 4.94
C GLU A 217 23.15 -13.32 5.03
N LEU A 218 22.84 -12.34 4.17
CA LEU A 218 23.58 -11.08 4.08
C LEU A 218 23.35 -10.14 5.27
N VAL A 219 22.09 -9.96 5.71
CA VAL A 219 21.72 -8.97 6.76
C VAL A 219 21.04 -9.58 7.98
N GLY A 220 20.88 -10.89 8.02
CA GLY A 220 20.31 -11.64 9.14
C GLY A 220 18.79 -11.45 9.30
N LEU A 221 17.99 -12.48 8.96
CA LEU A 221 16.54 -12.48 9.23
C LEU A 221 16.23 -12.88 10.67
N LYS A 222 15.20 -12.27 11.25
CA LYS A 222 14.65 -12.66 12.56
C LYS A 222 13.30 -13.35 12.38
N LYS A 223 13.30 -14.68 12.46
CA LYS A 223 12.14 -15.55 12.18
C LYS A 223 11.70 -15.48 10.71
N ASN A 224 12.67 -15.46 9.79
CA ASN A 224 12.44 -15.33 8.33
C ASN A 224 11.77 -14.00 7.93
N GLU A 225 11.94 -12.95 8.74
CA GLU A 225 11.43 -11.60 8.48
C GLU A 225 12.59 -10.60 8.63
N LEU A 226 12.56 -9.57 7.78
CA LEU A 226 13.55 -8.51 7.73
C LEU A 226 13.21 -7.41 8.76
N THR A 227 14.19 -7.02 9.58
CA THR A 227 14.00 -5.90 10.51
C THR A 227 14.18 -4.55 9.81
N LYS A 228 13.72 -3.46 10.43
CA LYS A 228 13.96 -2.11 9.92
C LYS A 228 15.44 -1.80 9.78
N GLU A 229 16.24 -2.23 10.75
CA GLU A 229 17.69 -2.08 10.72
C GLU A 229 18.31 -2.84 9.55
N SER A 230 17.91 -4.11 9.35
CA SER A 230 18.37 -4.92 8.21
C SER A 230 17.93 -4.33 6.87
N PHE A 231 16.72 -3.78 6.77
CA PHE A 231 16.23 -3.09 5.57
C PHE A 231 17.06 -1.84 5.23
N ILE A 232 17.41 -1.05 6.24
CA ILE A 232 18.31 0.10 6.09
C ILE A 232 19.71 -0.35 5.67
N GLU A 233 20.21 -1.44 6.28
CA GLU A 233 21.53 -2.00 5.98
C GLU A 233 21.64 -2.50 4.54
N LEU A 234 20.57 -3.10 3.98
CA LEU A 234 20.54 -3.49 2.57
C LEU A 234 20.85 -2.33 1.63
N HIS A 235 20.28 -1.15 1.89
CA HIS A 235 20.52 0.05 1.07
C HIS A 235 21.94 0.60 1.25
N VAL A 236 22.53 0.44 2.43
CA VAL A 236 23.94 0.79 2.66
C VAL A 236 24.86 -0.17 1.92
N ILE A 237 24.59 -1.47 1.98
CA ILE A 237 25.36 -2.49 1.26
C ILE A 237 25.29 -2.21 -0.24
N GLU A 238 24.09 -2.01 -0.78
CA GLU A 238 23.86 -1.67 -2.19
C GLU A 238 24.70 -0.46 -2.61
N ALA A 239 24.66 0.63 -1.86
CA ALA A 239 25.40 1.85 -2.21
C ALA A 239 26.94 1.73 -2.13
N ASN A 240 27.46 0.67 -1.50
CA ASN A 240 28.90 0.40 -1.45
C ASN A 240 29.35 -0.66 -2.47
N ARG A 241 28.45 -1.19 -3.32
CA ARG A 241 28.85 -2.07 -4.42
C ARG A 241 29.40 -1.23 -5.59
N GLU A 242 30.40 -1.78 -6.28
CA GLU A 242 31.10 -1.09 -7.37
C GLU A 242 30.22 -0.85 -8.60
N ASP A 243 29.20 -1.68 -8.80
CA ASP A 243 28.28 -1.69 -9.94
C ASP A 243 26.98 -0.90 -9.71
N THR A 244 26.81 -0.29 -8.54
CA THR A 244 25.55 0.39 -8.20
C THR A 244 25.42 1.75 -8.88
N ASP A 245 24.37 1.89 -9.71
CA ASP A 245 23.91 3.19 -10.18
C ASP A 245 23.00 3.86 -9.13
N LEU A 246 23.53 4.85 -8.41
CA LEU A 246 22.78 5.59 -7.40
C LEU A 246 21.61 6.40 -7.98
N THR A 247 21.56 6.64 -9.30
CA THR A 247 20.42 7.31 -9.93
C THR A 247 19.19 6.40 -9.97
N ASP A 248 19.38 5.09 -10.01
CA ASP A 248 18.31 4.09 -9.95
C ASP A 248 17.59 4.11 -8.58
N ILE A 249 18.31 4.32 -7.48
CA ILE A 249 17.73 4.40 -6.14
C ILE A 249 16.70 5.54 -6.05
N MET A 250 16.98 6.69 -6.67
CA MET A 250 16.03 7.81 -6.72
C MET A 250 14.80 7.49 -7.59
N SER A 251 14.99 6.72 -8.67
CA SER A 251 13.90 6.24 -9.52
C SER A 251 12.94 5.34 -8.73
N ARG A 252 13.49 4.39 -7.97
CA ARG A 252 12.71 3.50 -7.09
C ARG A 252 11.89 4.26 -6.05
N LEU A 253 12.49 5.26 -5.40
CA LEU A 253 11.76 6.14 -4.46
C LEU A 253 10.66 6.94 -5.16
N THR A 254 10.87 7.33 -6.41
CA THR A 254 9.85 8.02 -7.19
C THR A 254 8.64 7.13 -7.47
N ASN A 255 8.85 5.83 -7.70
CA ASN A 255 7.75 4.86 -7.84
C ASN A 255 7.00 4.62 -6.51
N LEU A 256 7.67 4.81 -5.37
CA LEU A 256 7.07 4.88 -4.04
C LEU A 256 6.45 6.26 -3.73
N GLY A 257 6.34 7.11 -4.77
CA GLY A 257 5.71 8.43 -4.75
C GLY A 257 6.41 9.51 -3.93
N PHE A 258 7.72 9.35 -3.71
CA PHE A 258 8.58 10.44 -3.26
C PHE A 258 8.99 11.34 -4.44
N ASN A 259 9.24 12.61 -4.19
CA ASN A 259 9.88 13.51 -5.15
C ASN A 259 11.38 13.66 -4.88
N LYS A 260 12.09 14.43 -5.72
CA LYS A 260 13.55 14.67 -5.61
C LYS A 260 14.00 15.33 -4.30
N SER A 261 13.07 15.86 -3.51
CA SER A 261 13.34 16.43 -2.19
C SER A 261 12.99 15.47 -1.04
N LEU A 262 12.61 14.23 -1.35
CA LEU A 262 12.15 13.19 -0.43
C LEU A 262 10.85 13.54 0.31
N THR A 263 9.97 14.31 -0.34
CA THR A 263 8.59 14.55 0.12
C THR A 263 7.64 13.60 -0.59
N ILE A 264 6.57 13.16 0.10
CA ILE A 264 5.54 12.28 -0.45
C ILE A 264 4.48 13.13 -1.15
N ASP A 265 4.35 12.98 -2.47
CA ASP A 265 3.42 13.75 -3.28
C ASP A 265 2.64 12.92 -4.32
N GLN A 266 2.82 11.60 -4.33
CA GLN A 266 2.14 10.68 -5.25
C GLN A 266 1.68 9.36 -4.59
N VAL A 267 1.48 9.38 -3.27
CA VAL A 267 0.94 8.23 -2.52
C VAL A 267 -0.15 8.68 -1.57
N PHE A 268 -1.25 7.93 -1.54
CA PHE A 268 -2.20 7.95 -0.44
C PHE A 268 -2.03 6.71 0.43
N LEU A 269 -1.82 6.91 1.73
CA LEU A 269 -1.61 5.83 2.70
C LEU A 269 -2.86 5.62 3.55
N SER A 270 -3.25 4.36 3.68
CA SER A 270 -4.48 3.98 4.36
C SER A 270 -4.28 2.79 5.28
N LYS A 271 -5.15 2.72 6.28
CA LYS A 271 -5.31 1.53 7.11
C LYS A 271 -6.74 1.05 6.98
N ILE A 272 -6.87 -0.21 6.58
CA ILE A 272 -8.17 -0.87 6.41
C ILE A 272 -8.37 -1.78 7.59
N MET A 273 -9.43 -1.52 8.34
CA MET A 273 -9.87 -2.35 9.45
C MET A 273 -11.20 -3.01 9.11
N ARG A 274 -11.23 -4.32 9.31
CA ARG A 274 -12.35 -5.21 9.02
C ARG A 274 -12.87 -5.74 10.33
N ARG A 275 -14.13 -5.45 10.64
CA ARG A 275 -14.83 -6.00 11.80
C ARG A 275 -15.89 -6.98 11.35
N VAL A 276 -15.92 -8.14 11.98
CA VAL A 276 -16.77 -9.27 11.57
C VAL A 276 -17.63 -9.71 12.75
N ILE A 277 -18.91 -9.89 12.48
CA ILE A 277 -19.83 -10.62 13.35
C ILE A 277 -20.40 -11.80 12.57
N PHE A 278 -20.27 -12.99 13.14
CA PHE A 278 -20.83 -14.22 12.57
C PHE A 278 -22.34 -14.25 12.81
N LYS A 279 -23.10 -14.51 11.74
CA LYS A 279 -24.53 -14.82 11.86
C LYS A 279 -24.65 -16.34 11.96
N TYR A 280 -24.89 -16.82 13.17
CA TYR A 280 -25.33 -18.19 13.37
C TYR A 280 -26.81 -18.25 12.98
N TYR A 281 -27.12 -19.07 11.98
CA TYR A 281 -28.48 -19.48 11.66
C TYR A 281 -28.69 -20.89 12.20
#